data_AF-A0A9E3MP24-F1
#
_entry.id   AF-A0A9E3MP24-F1
#
_cell.length_a   1.000
_cell.length_b   1.000
_cell.length_c   1.000
_cell.angle_alpha   90.00
_cell.angle_beta   90.00
_cell.angle_gamma   90.00
#
_symmetry.space_group_name_H-M   'P 1'
#
loop_
_entity.id
_entity.type
_entity.pdbx_description
1 polymer ?
#
loop_
_entity_poly.entity_id
_entity_poly.type
_entity_poly.pdbx_seq_one_letter_code
_entity_poly.pdbx_strand_id
1 'polypeptide(L)'
;MAAETQAGTAAEGASGGLPQFDFHWWPGQIAWFLIIFFGVMAFMRFFAVPKVGGTIEAREGKIAGDIADARRMKDEADAQAQAAAVEAAKARAGAQKVAAEARAKAQAEIAARLAQEEAKLAATGAEAEARIAKAREAAMANVAGIAADTAQAIVTKLTGKTASAAELSAAAKG
;
A
#
# COMPACT_ATOMS: atom_id res chain seq x y z
N MET A 1 -18.35 92.73 44.25
CA MET A 1 -17.65 93.12 45.48
C MET A 1 -16.54 92.12 45.69
N ALA A 2 -15.29 92.44 45.97
CA ALA A 2 -14.44 93.62 45.79
C ALA A 2 -13.03 93.02 45.86
N ALA A 3 -12.15 93.41 44.94
CA ALA A 3 -10.76 93.00 44.98
C ALA A 3 -10.03 93.83 46.04
N GLU A 4 -9.44 93.18 47.04
CA GLU A 4 -8.41 93.80 47.87
C GLU A 4 -7.04 93.39 47.34
N THR A 5 -6.37 94.38 46.79
CA THR A 5 -4.95 94.37 46.46
C THR A 5 -4.18 94.66 47.74
N GLN A 6 -3.20 93.82 48.10
CA GLN A 6 -2.20 94.20 49.09
C GLN A 6 -0.83 94.28 48.44
N ALA A 7 -0.28 95.50 48.55
CA ALA A 7 0.91 96.00 47.90
C ALA A 7 2.19 95.31 48.37
N GLY A 8 3.13 95.20 47.43
CA GLY A 8 4.46 94.66 47.67
C GLY A 8 5.31 95.53 48.59
N THR A 9 6.21 94.86 49.29
CA THR A 9 7.39 95.44 49.93
C THR A 9 8.61 94.89 49.21
N ALA A 10 9.28 95.75 48.45
CA ALA A 10 10.69 95.63 48.10
C ALA A 10 11.52 96.17 49.27
N ALA A 11 12.78 95.86 49.52
CA ALA A 11 13.70 94.77 49.21
C ALA A 11 15.01 95.23 49.89
N GLU A 12 15.72 94.38 50.62
CA GLU A 12 17.13 94.64 50.96
C GLU A 12 17.97 93.37 50.93
N GLY A 13 18.99 93.38 50.07
CA GLY A 13 20.26 92.67 50.24
C GLY A 13 20.31 91.16 49.98
N ALA A 14 20.38 90.76 48.70
CA ALA A 14 21.32 89.71 48.25
C ALA A 14 21.32 89.64 46.72
N SER A 15 22.50 89.77 46.12
CA SER A 15 22.76 89.35 44.74
C SER A 15 22.42 87.86 44.58
N GLY A 16 21.37 87.50 43.84
CA GLY A 16 21.13 86.07 43.62
C GLY A 16 19.87 85.70 42.86
N GLY A 17 19.91 85.82 41.53
CA GLY A 17 19.12 85.02 40.59
C GLY A 17 17.59 85.02 40.74
N LEU A 18 16.91 84.30 39.85
CA LEU A 18 15.48 84.03 40.03
C LEU A 18 15.29 83.08 41.22
N PRO A 19 14.28 83.25 42.09
CA PRO A 19 14.12 82.47 43.33
C PRO A 19 13.96 80.94 43.11
N GLN A 20 13.63 80.49 41.91
CA GLN A 20 13.63 79.07 41.52
C GLN A 20 15.04 78.48 41.28
N PHE A 21 16.09 79.31 41.21
CA PHE A 21 17.48 78.90 41.05
C PHE A 21 18.29 79.14 42.33
N ASP A 22 17.65 79.04 43.49
CA ASP A 22 18.36 78.98 44.76
C ASP A 22 18.97 77.58 44.97
N PHE A 23 20.29 77.50 44.77
CA PHE A 23 21.06 76.26 44.85
C PHE A 23 21.32 75.78 46.29
N HIS A 24 20.89 76.51 47.32
CA HIS A 24 21.17 76.18 48.72
C HIS A 24 20.70 74.76 49.11
N TRP A 25 19.55 74.32 48.60
CA TRP A 25 18.94 73.02 48.94
C TRP A 25 19.32 71.88 47.97
N TRP A 26 20.01 72.18 46.87
CA TRP A 26 20.32 71.21 45.82
C TRP A 26 21.23 70.06 46.29
N PRO A 27 22.28 70.28 47.11
CA PRO A 27 23.15 69.19 47.56
C PRO A 27 22.40 68.12 48.36
N GLY A 28 21.48 68.52 49.24
CA GLY A 28 20.65 67.59 50.02
C GLY A 28 19.69 66.79 49.14
N GLN A 29 19.06 67.46 48.18
CA GLN A 29 18.18 66.82 47.20
C GLN A 29 18.93 65.82 46.32
N ILE A 30 20.13 66.19 45.85
CA ILE A 30 21.00 65.31 45.06
C ILE A 30 21.44 64.11 45.88
N ALA A 31 21.85 64.30 47.14
CA ALA A 31 22.26 63.19 48.01
C ALA A 31 21.12 62.19 48.23
N TRP A 32 19.90 62.66 48.51
CA TRP A 32 18.74 61.79 48.67
C TRP A 32 18.33 61.10 47.37
N PHE A 33 18.41 61.83 46.24
CA PHE A 33 18.15 61.28 44.92
C PHE A 33 19.11 60.14 44.59
N LEU A 34 20.41 60.30 44.88
CA LEU A 34 21.41 59.25 44.67
C LEU A 34 21.12 58.01 45.53
N ILE A 35 20.73 58.19 46.79
CA ILE A 35 20.35 57.07 47.68
C ILE A 35 19.19 56.27 47.09
N ILE A 36 18.11 56.95 46.67
CA ILE A 36 16.96 56.28 46.06
C ILE A 36 17.35 55.64 44.73
N PHE A 37 18.09 56.35 43.88
CA PHE A 37 18.52 55.87 42.57
C PHE A 37 19.32 54.58 42.68
N PHE A 38 20.34 54.55 43.54
CA PHE A 38 21.13 53.34 43.76
C PHE A 38 20.34 52.25 44.48
N GLY A 39 19.42 52.61 45.38
CA GLY A 39 18.50 51.66 46.02
C GLY A 39 17.61 50.94 44.99
N VAL A 40 16.97 51.69 44.09
CA VAL A 40 16.16 51.12 43.00
C VAL A 40 17.02 50.34 42.02
N MET A 41 18.21 50.83 41.67
CA MET A 41 19.13 50.13 40.77
C MET A 41 19.58 48.77 41.36
N ALA A 42 19.90 48.73 42.65
CA ALA A 42 20.23 47.49 43.35
C ALA A 42 19.03 46.54 43.37
N PHE A 43 17.83 47.02 43.71
CA PHE A 43 16.61 46.22 43.65
C PHE A 43 16.37 45.63 42.25
N MET A 44 16.55 46.44 41.21
CA MET A 44 16.38 46.01 39.82
C MET A 44 17.41 44.95 39.43
N ARG A 45 18.67 45.15 39.82
CA ARG A 45 19.78 44.20 39.59
C ARG A 45 19.56 42.86 40.28
N PHE A 46 19.11 42.86 41.54
CA PHE A 46 19.04 41.63 42.34
C PHE A 46 17.69 40.90 42.25
N PHE A 47 16.59 41.61 41.95
CA PHE A 47 15.25 41.01 41.95
C PHE A 47 14.56 41.08 40.60
N ALA A 48 14.45 42.25 39.99
CA ALA A 48 13.66 42.41 38.77
C ALA A 48 14.31 41.72 37.55
N VAL A 49 15.59 42.01 37.28
CA VAL A 49 16.32 41.46 36.12
C VAL A 49 16.44 39.93 36.19
N PRO A 50 16.82 39.29 37.32
CA PRO A 50 16.88 37.84 37.40
C PRO A 50 15.53 37.16 37.18
N LYS A 51 14.43 37.76 37.63
CA LYS A 51 13.08 37.19 37.43
C LYS A 51 12.65 37.19 35.97
N VAL A 52 12.94 38.27 35.24
CA VAL A 52 12.66 38.35 33.81
C VAL A 52 13.57 37.40 33.03
N GLY A 53 14.88 37.38 33.35
CA GLY A 53 15.85 36.47 32.75
C GLY A 53 15.44 35.00 32.88
N GLY A 54 15.07 34.56 34.09
CA GLY A 54 14.61 33.18 34.31
C GLY A 54 13.33 32.83 33.56
N THR A 55 12.43 33.79 33.32
CA THR A 55 11.22 33.57 32.51
C THR A 55 11.55 33.39 31.03
N ILE A 56 12.49 34.20 30.52
CA ILE A 56 12.97 34.09 29.13
C ILE A 56 13.65 32.73 28.93
N GLU A 57 14.58 32.37 29.82
CA GLU A 57 15.30 31.10 29.75
C GLU A 57 14.36 29.89 29.86
N ALA A 58 13.35 29.94 30.74
CA ALA A 58 12.34 28.89 30.82
C ALA A 58 11.51 28.74 29.53
N ARG A 59 11.21 29.86 28.85
CA ARG A 59 10.50 29.84 27.56
C ARG A 59 11.40 29.31 26.45
N GLU A 60 12.65 29.77 26.39
CA GLU A 60 13.63 29.28 25.42
C GLU A 60 13.87 27.77 25.59
N GLY A 61 14.05 27.31 26.83
CA GLY A 61 14.19 25.89 27.13
C GLY A 61 12.96 25.07 26.74
N LYS A 62 11.75 25.59 26.99
CA LYS A 62 10.50 24.95 26.55
C LYS A 62 10.41 24.88 25.03
N ILE A 63 10.66 25.99 24.32
CA ILE A 63 10.60 26.03 22.85
C ILE A 63 11.64 25.08 22.26
N ALA A 64 12.87 25.08 22.78
CA ALA A 64 13.92 24.17 22.33
C ALA A 64 13.54 22.71 22.56
N GLY A 65 12.96 22.39 23.73
CA GLY A 65 12.43 21.07 24.05
C GLY A 65 11.31 20.63 23.11
N ASP A 66 10.31 21.48 22.90
CA ASP A 66 9.18 21.21 22.01
C ASP A 66 9.65 21.01 20.56
N ILE A 67 10.63 21.79 20.09
CA ILE A 67 11.24 21.62 18.75
C ILE A 67 12.01 20.30 18.66
N ALA A 68 12.76 19.93 19.70
CA ALA A 68 13.51 18.67 19.72
C ALA A 68 12.57 17.46 19.73
N ASP A 69 11.50 17.52 20.52
CA ASP A 69 10.45 16.50 20.56
C ASP A 69 9.72 16.39 19.23
N ALA A 70 9.34 17.51 18.61
CA ALA A 70 8.72 17.52 17.29
C ALA A 70 9.63 16.92 16.21
N ARG A 71 10.93 17.23 16.24
CA ARG A 71 11.92 16.62 15.33
C ARG A 71 12.02 15.11 15.54
N ARG A 72 12.13 14.66 16.80
CA ARG A 72 12.17 13.22 17.12
C ARG A 72 10.92 12.51 16.63
N MET A 73 9.73 13.04 16.91
CA MET A 73 8.47 12.45 16.44
C MET A 73 8.38 12.40 14.91
N LYS A 74 8.86 13.45 14.24
CA LYS A 74 8.90 13.51 12.77
C LYS A 74 9.87 12.49 12.20
N ASP A 75 11.06 12.34 12.77
CA ASP A 75 12.05 11.35 12.34
C ASP A 75 11.57 9.91 12.59
N GLU A 76 10.92 9.64 13.72
CA GLU A 76 10.28 8.36 14.02
C GLU A 76 9.14 8.05 13.03
N ALA A 77 8.29 9.03 12.72
CA ALA A 77 7.21 8.88 11.75
C ALA A 77 7.76 8.63 10.32
N ASP A 78 8.79 9.35 9.90
CA ASP A 78 9.45 9.14 8.61
C ASP A 78 10.08 7.74 8.53
N ALA A 79 10.73 7.27 9.59
CA ALA A 79 11.30 5.93 9.67
C ALA A 79 10.22 4.84 9.57
N GLN A 80 9.11 5.00 10.31
CA GLN A 80 7.98 4.07 10.25
C GLN A 80 7.30 4.07 8.87
N ALA A 81 7.13 5.25 8.26
CA ALA A 81 6.57 5.37 6.92
C ALA A 81 7.43 4.66 5.87
N GLN A 82 8.76 4.82 5.95
CA GLN A 82 9.69 4.11 5.08
C GLN A 82 9.63 2.59 5.28
N ALA A 83 9.63 2.13 6.54
CA ALA A 83 9.52 0.71 6.85
C ALA A 83 8.21 0.10 6.30
N ALA A 84 7.08 0.78 6.51
CA ALA A 84 5.79 0.37 5.99
C ALA A 84 5.76 0.35 4.45
N ALA A 85 6.38 1.33 3.79
CA ALA A 85 6.49 1.35 2.33
C ALA A 85 7.30 0.15 1.79
N VAL A 86 8.42 -0.18 2.43
CA VAL A 86 9.25 -1.34 2.08
C VAL A 86 8.47 -2.65 2.29
N GLU A 87 7.78 -2.78 3.41
CA GLU A 87 6.96 -3.96 3.70
C GLU A 87 5.82 -4.13 2.69
N ALA A 88 5.10 -3.05 2.37
CA ALA A 88 4.05 -3.05 1.37
C ALA A 88 4.58 -3.41 -0.03
N ALA A 89 5.75 -2.91 -0.41
CA ALA A 89 6.40 -3.27 -1.67
C ALA A 89 6.78 -4.76 -1.70
N LYS A 90 7.35 -5.29 -0.61
CA LYS A 90 7.69 -6.71 -0.47
C LYS A 90 6.45 -7.61 -0.52
N ALA A 91 5.37 -7.22 0.16
CA ALA A 91 4.10 -7.94 0.13
C ALA A 91 3.49 -7.98 -1.28
N ARG A 92 3.49 -6.85 -2.00
CA ARG A 92 3.03 -6.80 -3.40
C ARG A 92 3.87 -7.68 -4.33
N ALA A 93 5.20 -7.62 -4.21
CA ALA A 93 6.10 -8.47 -4.98
C ALA A 93 5.88 -9.96 -4.67
N GLY A 94 5.71 -10.31 -3.39
CA GLY A 94 5.37 -11.66 -2.95
C GLY A 94 4.05 -12.15 -3.54
N ALA A 95 3.00 -11.34 -3.49
CA ALA A 95 1.69 -11.66 -4.06
C ALA A 95 1.75 -11.87 -5.58
N GLN A 96 2.49 -11.02 -6.30
CA GLN A 96 2.71 -11.18 -7.75
C GLN A 96 3.45 -12.48 -8.06
N LYS A 97 4.47 -12.82 -7.28
CA LYS A 97 5.22 -14.08 -7.43
C LYS A 97 4.31 -15.29 -7.20
N VAL A 98 3.55 -15.31 -6.12
CA VAL A 98 2.59 -16.39 -5.83
C VAL A 98 1.55 -16.52 -6.95
N ALA A 99 1.01 -15.41 -7.44
CA ALA A 99 0.06 -15.43 -8.56
C ALA A 99 0.68 -15.96 -9.86
N ALA A 100 1.94 -15.62 -10.15
CA ALA A 100 2.66 -16.15 -11.30
C ALA A 100 2.92 -17.66 -11.16
N GLU A 101 3.38 -18.12 -10.00
CA GLU A 101 3.60 -19.53 -9.70
C GLU A 101 2.30 -20.35 -9.78
N ALA A 102 1.20 -19.82 -9.23
CA ALA A 102 -0.11 -20.47 -9.30
C ALA A 102 -0.61 -20.61 -10.75
N ARG A 103 -0.45 -19.57 -11.58
CA ARG A 103 -0.79 -19.63 -13.02
C ARG A 103 0.06 -20.66 -13.74
N ALA A 104 1.37 -20.68 -13.49
CA ALA A 104 2.28 -21.64 -14.11
C ALA A 104 1.92 -23.09 -13.73
N LYS A 105 1.65 -23.36 -12.44
CA LYS A 105 1.19 -24.67 -11.97
C LYS A 105 -0.14 -25.08 -12.60
N ALA A 106 -1.12 -24.17 -12.62
CA ALA A 106 -2.42 -24.43 -13.24
C ALA A 106 -2.28 -24.76 -14.74
N GLN A 107 -1.45 -24.02 -15.49
CA GLN A 107 -1.19 -24.32 -16.90
C GLN A 107 -0.52 -25.68 -17.10
N ALA A 108 0.46 -26.02 -16.25
CA ALA A 108 1.12 -27.32 -16.31
C ALA A 108 0.14 -28.47 -16.01
N GLU A 109 -0.73 -28.32 -15.01
CA GLU A 109 -1.77 -29.31 -14.69
C GLU A 109 -2.78 -29.44 -15.82
N ILE A 110 -3.23 -28.33 -16.41
CA ILE A 110 -4.13 -28.34 -17.57
C ILE A 110 -3.49 -29.09 -18.74
N ALA A 111 -2.24 -28.79 -19.07
CA ALA A 111 -1.52 -29.47 -20.15
C ALA A 111 -1.37 -30.98 -19.89
N ALA A 112 -1.05 -31.37 -18.65
CA ALA A 112 -0.95 -32.77 -18.27
C ALA A 112 -2.30 -33.50 -18.38
N ARG A 113 -3.40 -32.86 -17.96
CA ARG A 113 -4.76 -33.41 -18.08
C ARG A 113 -5.17 -33.54 -19.55
N LEU A 114 -4.92 -32.52 -20.37
CA LEU A 114 -5.19 -32.57 -21.81
C LEU A 114 -4.44 -33.73 -22.47
N ALA A 115 -3.15 -33.89 -22.19
CA ALA A 115 -2.36 -34.99 -22.74
C ALA A 115 -2.90 -36.37 -22.31
N GLN A 116 -3.33 -36.52 -21.05
CA GLN A 116 -3.96 -37.76 -20.59
C GLN A 116 -5.29 -38.06 -21.28
N GLU A 117 -6.16 -37.05 -21.39
CA GLU A 117 -7.46 -37.23 -22.05
C GLU A 117 -7.30 -37.50 -23.55
N GLU A 118 -6.38 -36.82 -24.22
CA GLU A 118 -6.08 -37.05 -25.63
C GLU A 118 -5.56 -38.46 -25.89
N ALA A 119 -4.70 -38.99 -25.00
CA ALA A 119 -4.27 -40.38 -25.07
C ALA A 119 -5.43 -41.38 -24.89
N LYS A 120 -6.37 -41.12 -23.96
CA LYS A 120 -7.55 -41.96 -23.77
C LYS A 120 -8.50 -41.91 -24.97
N LEU A 121 -8.72 -40.72 -25.53
CA LEU A 121 -9.56 -40.53 -26.72
C LEU A 121 -8.95 -41.27 -27.91
N ALA A 122 -7.64 -41.15 -28.13
CA ALA A 122 -6.95 -41.88 -29.20
C ALA A 122 -7.08 -43.40 -29.05
N ALA A 123 -6.89 -43.93 -27.82
CA ALA A 123 -7.05 -45.36 -27.55
C ALA A 123 -8.49 -45.83 -27.79
N THR A 124 -9.48 -45.08 -27.30
CA THR A 124 -10.91 -45.40 -27.49
C THR A 124 -11.30 -45.34 -28.97
N GLY A 125 -10.78 -44.37 -29.72
CA GLY A 125 -10.97 -44.24 -31.16
C GLY A 125 -10.42 -45.45 -31.91
N ALA A 126 -9.18 -45.84 -31.63
CA ALA A 126 -8.57 -47.03 -32.23
C ALA A 126 -9.34 -48.33 -31.91
N GLU A 127 -9.84 -48.47 -30.67
CA GLU A 127 -10.67 -49.61 -30.29
C GLU A 127 -12.01 -49.63 -31.04
N ALA A 128 -12.67 -48.47 -31.16
CA ALA A 128 -13.91 -48.33 -31.90
C ALA A 128 -13.74 -48.65 -33.39
N GLU A 129 -12.66 -48.16 -34.01
CA GLU A 129 -12.31 -48.48 -35.41
C GLU A 129 -12.08 -49.98 -35.61
N ALA A 130 -11.33 -50.63 -34.70
CA ALA A 130 -11.10 -52.07 -34.75
C ALA A 130 -12.41 -52.88 -34.59
N ARG A 131 -13.32 -52.43 -33.72
CA ARG A 131 -14.65 -53.06 -33.55
C ARG A 131 -15.51 -52.89 -34.80
N ILE A 132 -15.51 -51.72 -35.43
CA ILE A 132 -16.24 -51.46 -36.68
C ILE A 132 -15.67 -52.34 -37.81
N ALA A 133 -14.35 -52.45 -37.92
CA ALA A 133 -13.71 -53.30 -38.93
C ALA A 133 -14.11 -54.77 -38.77
N LYS A 134 -14.07 -55.31 -37.54
CA LYS A 134 -14.52 -56.69 -37.25
C LYS A 134 -16.00 -56.89 -37.55
N ALA A 135 -16.86 -55.94 -37.17
CA ALA A 135 -18.29 -56.02 -37.45
C ALA A 135 -18.58 -56.01 -38.95
N ARG A 136 -17.85 -55.19 -39.72
CA ARG A 136 -17.93 -55.15 -41.19
C ARG A 136 -17.50 -56.48 -41.80
N GLU A 137 -16.38 -57.05 -41.36
CA GLU A 137 -15.89 -58.34 -41.85
C GLU A 137 -16.89 -59.46 -41.57
N ALA A 138 -17.44 -59.52 -40.34
CA ALA A 138 -18.48 -60.47 -39.98
C ALA A 138 -19.76 -60.29 -40.81
N ALA A 139 -20.20 -59.05 -41.06
CA ALA A 139 -21.37 -58.78 -41.90
C ALA A 139 -21.13 -59.24 -43.36
N MET A 140 -19.96 -58.96 -43.92
CA MET A 140 -19.60 -59.41 -45.28
C MET A 140 -19.51 -60.94 -45.39
N ALA A 141 -19.00 -61.61 -44.36
CA ALA A 141 -18.99 -63.08 -44.30
C ALA A 141 -20.41 -63.67 -44.26
N ASN A 142 -21.32 -63.07 -43.48
CA ASN A 142 -22.72 -63.48 -43.45
C ASN A 142 -23.41 -63.29 -44.81
N VAL A 143 -23.12 -62.19 -45.53
CA VAL A 143 -23.65 -61.96 -46.89
C VAL A 143 -23.17 -63.05 -47.86
N ALA A 144 -21.89 -63.43 -47.81
CA ALA A 144 -21.35 -64.51 -48.63
C ALA A 144 -22.02 -65.85 -48.33
N GLY A 145 -22.28 -66.14 -47.04
CA GLY A 145 -23.03 -67.32 -46.61
C GLY A 145 -24.46 -67.34 -47.15
N ILE A 146 -25.21 -66.24 -46.95
CA ILE A 146 -26.59 -66.11 -47.45
C ILE A 146 -26.65 -66.24 -48.98
N ALA A 147 -25.68 -65.67 -49.70
CA ALA A 147 -25.61 -65.79 -51.16
C ALA A 147 -25.37 -67.24 -51.60
N ALA A 148 -24.47 -67.97 -50.92
CA ALA A 148 -24.21 -69.38 -51.20
C ALA A 148 -25.44 -70.26 -50.91
N ASP A 149 -26.09 -70.06 -49.76
CA ASP A 149 -27.31 -70.78 -49.37
C ASP A 149 -28.46 -70.50 -50.36
N THR A 150 -28.62 -69.25 -50.77
CA THR A 150 -29.64 -68.84 -51.76
C THR A 150 -29.35 -69.46 -53.14
N ALA A 151 -28.09 -69.46 -53.59
CA ALA A 151 -27.69 -70.09 -54.84
C ALA A 151 -27.92 -71.61 -54.82
N GLN A 152 -27.61 -72.27 -53.70
CA GLN A 152 -27.88 -73.70 -53.51
C GLN A 152 -29.38 -74.01 -53.58
N ALA A 153 -30.21 -73.18 -52.92
CA ALA A 153 -31.66 -73.32 -52.96
C ALA A 153 -32.21 -73.16 -54.39
N ILE A 154 -31.72 -72.19 -55.15
CA ILE A 154 -32.10 -71.96 -56.56
C ILE A 154 -31.68 -73.15 -57.44
N VAL A 155 -30.44 -73.63 -57.34
CA VAL A 155 -29.95 -74.78 -58.15
C VAL A 155 -30.72 -76.05 -57.82
N THR A 156 -31.02 -76.30 -56.55
CA THR A 156 -31.82 -77.46 -56.13
C THR A 156 -33.24 -77.39 -56.69
N LYS A 157 -33.86 -76.20 -56.69
CA LYS A 157 -35.19 -75.99 -57.28
C LYS A 157 -35.22 -76.17 -58.80
N LEU A 158 -34.16 -75.80 -59.52
CA LEU A 158 -34.08 -75.88 -60.98
C LEU A 158 -33.66 -77.27 -61.50
N THR A 159 -32.79 -77.98 -60.79
CA THR A 159 -32.17 -79.23 -61.29
C THR A 159 -32.63 -80.49 -60.55
N GLY A 160 -33.31 -80.34 -59.40
CA GLY A 160 -33.74 -81.45 -58.55
C GLY A 160 -32.61 -82.20 -57.83
N LYS A 161 -31.35 -81.75 -57.97
CA LYS A 161 -30.17 -82.30 -57.28
C LYS A 161 -29.54 -81.23 -56.40
N THR A 162 -29.09 -81.61 -55.20
CA THR A 162 -28.36 -80.71 -54.30
C THR A 162 -26.92 -80.55 -54.78
N ALA A 163 -26.54 -79.34 -55.19
CA ALA A 163 -25.13 -79.01 -55.44
C ALA A 163 -24.37 -78.90 -54.10
N SER A 164 -23.13 -79.39 -54.06
CA SER A 164 -22.31 -79.32 -52.85
C SER A 164 -21.76 -77.91 -52.62
N ALA A 165 -21.51 -77.56 -51.35
CA ALA A 165 -20.94 -76.26 -50.99
C ALA A 165 -19.58 -75.99 -51.68
N ALA A 166 -18.82 -77.04 -51.99
CA ALA A 166 -17.55 -76.95 -52.70
C ALA A 166 -17.74 -76.49 -54.17
N GLU A 167 -18.72 -77.05 -54.89
CA GLU A 167 -19.00 -76.72 -56.29
C GLU A 167 -19.52 -75.29 -56.46
N LEU A 168 -20.38 -74.85 -55.54
CA LEU A 168 -20.91 -73.48 -55.53
C LEU A 168 -19.83 -72.44 -55.18
N SER A 169 -18.93 -72.76 -54.24
CA SER A 169 -17.82 -71.88 -53.87
C SER A 169 -16.75 -71.76 -54.96
N ALA A 170 -16.56 -72.81 -55.76
CA ALA A 170 -15.65 -72.80 -56.91
C ALA A 170 -16.21 -71.96 -58.07
N ALA A 171 -17.52 -72.02 -58.31
CA ALA A 171 -18.19 -71.21 -59.33
C ALA A 171 -18.31 -69.72 -58.96
N ALA A 172 -18.42 -69.37 -57.68
CA ALA A 172 -18.53 -67.99 -57.21
C ALA A 172 -17.19 -67.23 -57.16
N LYS A 173 -16.04 -67.90 -57.31
CA LYS A 173 -14.69 -67.32 -57.29
C LYS A 173 -14.06 -67.18 -58.69
N GLY A 174 -14.72 -67.67 -59.74
CA GLY A 174 -14.38 -67.39 -61.15
C GLY A 174 -15.14 -66.18 -61.65
#